data_AF-A0A961Z3U7-F1
#
_entry.id   AF-A0A961Z3U7-F1
#
_cell.length_a   1.000
_cell.length_b   1.000
_cell.length_c   1.000
_cell.angle_alpha   90.00
_cell.angle_beta   90.00
_cell.angle_gamma   90.00
#
_symmetry.space_group_name_H-M   'P 1'
#
loop_
_entity.id
_entity.type
_entity.pdbx_description
1 polymer ?
#
loop_
_entity_poly.entity_id
_entity_poly.type
_entity_poly.pdbx_seq_one_letter_code
_entity_poly.pdbx_strand_id
1 'polypeptide(L)'
;MALVVEEFLGWVDGAPLERRIDAASALARSYLHSPLDPRERRMIEAGLLVLLDDASPKVRLRLAETLAPHAGAPRHVLSGLIGDLPAIAAPVLMRAPLLDDAELLGAIRQGGETRLRAIARRESLSDRVMAALARHTGLESSLDLLEHHGRRLGEGDLLALIDRHGENPVLREALTACGRQSVAIQRRLIGRISEAMGGSGLVRNALGDKDLKRVTRDASEKAYLEMAASCTPAELVQLVGGLVENGDLTASTLLRACVIGNRAFLTTALALLCDLPEKKVDSILASGRQAALGALVQKAELPPVAAAIVSMAVAIWREVARYRIELDPALFSQAMLDALDEGDLDMVFTTASERSVIAHLRRIALDILRDDARAYAQLTREAAA
;
A
#
# COMPACT_ATOMS: atom_id res chain seq x y z
N MET A 1 53.52 14.97 24.13
CA MET A 1 52.22 14.66 23.49
C MET A 1 52.09 15.14 22.04
N ALA A 2 52.65 16.29 21.61
CA ALA A 2 52.82 16.56 20.17
C ALA A 2 53.63 15.46 19.46
N LEU A 3 54.66 14.95 20.16
CA LEU A 3 55.43 13.75 19.78
C LEU A 3 54.55 12.52 19.51
N VAL A 4 53.43 12.36 20.22
CA VAL A 4 52.59 11.15 20.13
C VAL A 4 51.77 11.12 18.84
N VAL A 5 51.39 12.28 18.29
CA VAL A 5 50.68 12.33 17.01
C VAL A 5 51.64 12.25 15.83
N GLU A 6 52.80 12.89 15.89
CA GLU A 6 53.83 12.71 14.84
C GLU A 6 54.33 11.26 14.78
N GLU A 7 54.56 10.62 15.93
CA GLU A 7 54.87 9.18 16.02
C GLU A 7 53.71 8.31 15.55
N PHE A 8 52.47 8.67 15.89
CA PHE A 8 51.27 7.97 15.41
C PHE A 8 51.15 8.04 13.89
N LEU A 9 51.32 9.23 13.31
CA LEU A 9 51.24 9.44 11.86
C LEU A 9 52.35 8.69 11.13
N GLY A 10 53.59 8.74 11.63
CA GLY A 10 54.70 7.95 11.07
C GLY A 10 54.51 6.43 11.22
N TRP A 11 53.82 5.98 12.27
CA TRP A 11 53.53 4.57 12.50
C TRP A 11 52.36 4.04 11.66
N VAL A 12 51.29 4.83 11.50
CA VAL A 12 50.07 4.43 10.77
C VAL A 12 50.39 4.01 9.33
N ASP A 13 51.30 4.69 8.65
CA ASP A 13 51.68 4.39 7.27
C ASP A 13 52.35 3.00 7.10
N GLY A 14 53.04 2.50 8.13
CA GLY A 14 53.73 1.21 8.13
C GLY A 14 53.05 0.09 8.93
N ALA A 15 51.99 0.41 9.68
CA ALA A 15 51.37 -0.52 10.62
C ALA A 15 50.51 -1.59 9.92
N PRO A 16 50.51 -2.85 10.42
CA PRO A 16 49.59 -3.89 9.95
C PRO A 16 48.12 -3.47 10.11
N LEU A 17 47.26 -3.94 9.20
CA LEU A 17 45.85 -3.58 9.16
C LEU A 17 45.13 -3.70 10.51
N GLU A 18 45.28 -4.83 11.20
CA GLU A 18 44.64 -5.07 12.50
C GLU A 18 45.01 -4.02 13.54
N ARG A 19 46.29 -3.60 13.56
CA ARG A 19 46.76 -2.55 14.46
C ARG A 19 46.16 -1.19 14.13
N ARG A 20 45.93 -0.89 12.85
CA ARG A 20 45.27 0.36 12.43
C ARG A 20 43.78 0.38 12.79
N ILE A 21 43.11 -0.77 12.71
CA ILE A 21 41.72 -0.93 13.17
C ILE A 21 41.64 -0.68 14.69
N ASP A 22 42.55 -1.27 15.48
CA ASP A 22 42.61 -1.05 16.92
C ASP A 22 42.89 0.42 17.26
N ALA A 23 43.83 1.03 16.55
CA ALA A 23 44.16 2.45 16.67
C ALA A 23 42.96 3.36 16.37
N ALA A 24 42.20 3.09 15.30
CA ALA A 24 40.99 3.85 14.97
C ALA A 24 39.96 3.84 16.11
N SER A 25 39.70 2.67 16.69
CA SER A 25 38.82 2.54 17.85
C SER A 25 39.38 3.27 19.09
N ALA A 26 40.67 3.10 19.39
CA ALA A 26 41.31 3.71 20.54
C ALA A 26 41.31 5.25 20.47
N LEU A 27 41.69 5.80 19.32
CA LEU A 27 41.74 7.25 19.09
C LEU A 27 40.35 7.88 19.14
N ALA A 28 39.35 7.25 18.52
CA ALA A 28 37.96 7.69 18.58
C ALA A 28 37.41 7.66 20.02
N ARG A 29 37.70 6.62 20.80
CA ARG A 29 37.30 6.55 22.21
C ARG A 29 38.00 7.60 23.06
N SER A 30 39.28 7.88 22.81
CA SER A 30 40.00 8.94 23.52
C SER A 30 39.38 10.30 23.23
N TYR A 31 39.04 10.59 21.97
CA TYR A 31 38.33 11.81 21.60
C TYR A 31 36.98 11.97 22.34
N LEU A 32 36.24 10.87 22.51
CA LEU A 32 34.89 10.87 23.08
C LEU A 32 34.86 10.88 24.61
N HIS A 33 35.83 10.27 25.27
CA HIS A 33 35.73 9.95 26.70
C HIS A 33 36.90 10.45 27.55
N SER A 34 38.02 10.87 26.95
CA SER A 34 39.14 11.41 27.70
C SER A 34 38.92 12.90 28.02
N PRO A 35 39.33 13.38 29.21
CA PRO A 35 39.47 14.81 29.46
C PRO A 35 40.65 15.31 28.61
N LEU A 36 40.36 16.13 27.61
CA LEU A 36 41.34 16.67 26.67
C LEU A 36 41.35 18.19 26.74
N ASP A 37 42.54 18.78 26.82
CA ASP A 37 42.67 20.22 26.60
C ASP A 37 42.42 20.58 25.11
N PRO A 38 42.20 21.87 24.77
CA PRO A 38 41.91 22.27 23.39
C PRO A 38 42.99 21.90 22.36
N ARG A 39 44.26 21.80 22.78
CA ARG A 39 45.38 21.41 21.91
C ARG A 39 45.38 19.90 21.69
N GLU A 40 45.21 19.12 22.75
CA GLU A 40 45.10 17.66 22.71
C GLU A 40 43.92 17.21 21.86
N ARG A 41 42.78 17.88 22.01
CA ARG A 41 41.59 17.63 21.19
C ARG A 41 41.86 17.82 19.70
N ARG A 42 42.49 18.93 19.31
CA ARG A 42 42.86 19.21 17.90
C ARG A 42 43.85 18.16 17.36
N MET A 43 44.78 17.70 18.18
CA MET A 43 45.77 16.68 17.79
C MET A 43 45.10 15.33 17.52
N ILE A 44 44.19 14.90 18.40
CA ILE A 44 43.42 13.66 18.21
C ILE A 44 42.50 13.78 16.99
N GLU A 45 41.85 14.94 16.81
CA GLU A 45 41.00 15.24 15.65
C GLU A 45 41.77 15.14 14.32
N ALA A 46 43.01 15.66 14.27
CA ALA A 46 43.89 15.49 13.11
C ALA A 46 44.21 14.01 12.83
N GLY A 47 44.48 13.20 13.87
CA GLY A 47 44.69 11.76 13.70
C GLY A 47 43.44 11.03 13.19
N LEU A 48 42.24 11.42 13.64
CA LEU A 48 40.98 10.88 13.12
C LEU A 48 40.77 11.21 11.64
N LEU A 49 41.15 12.42 11.21
CA LEU A 49 41.13 12.83 9.81
C LEU A 49 42.10 12.01 8.95
N VAL A 50 43.28 11.68 9.45
CA VAL A 50 44.20 10.80 8.72
C VAL A 50 43.63 9.39 8.58
N LEU A 51 43.03 8.85 9.65
CA LEU A 51 42.39 7.53 9.60
C LEU A 51 41.12 7.51 8.73
N LEU A 52 40.46 8.66 8.56
CA LEU A 52 39.35 8.84 7.62
C LEU A 52 39.81 8.66 6.17
N ASP A 53 41.08 8.94 5.87
CA ASP A 53 41.67 8.75 4.55
C ASP A 53 42.45 7.41 4.42
N ASP A 54 42.36 6.50 5.42
CA ASP A 54 43.05 5.20 5.37
C ASP A 54 42.59 4.40 4.15
N ALA A 55 43.54 3.80 3.42
CA ALA A 55 43.28 3.02 2.22
C ALA A 55 42.34 1.82 2.46
N SER A 56 42.30 1.28 3.69
CA SER A 56 41.47 0.14 4.04
C SER A 56 40.06 0.56 4.48
N PRO A 57 39.00 0.06 3.82
CA PRO A 57 37.61 0.27 4.25
C PRO A 57 37.33 -0.22 5.67
N LYS A 58 38.09 -1.21 6.18
CA LYS A 58 37.89 -1.76 7.52
C LYS A 58 38.28 -0.77 8.62
N VAL A 59 39.32 0.05 8.40
CA VAL A 59 39.74 1.10 9.35
C VAL A 59 38.68 2.20 9.41
N ARG A 60 38.21 2.65 8.24
CA ARG A 60 37.16 3.68 8.15
C ARG A 60 35.82 3.20 8.70
N LEU A 61 35.45 1.94 8.45
CA LEU A 61 34.28 1.31 9.08
C LEU A 61 34.39 1.31 10.60
N ARG A 62 35.57 0.97 11.14
CA ARG A 62 35.80 0.99 12.59
C ARG A 62 35.65 2.38 13.19
N LEU A 63 36.11 3.42 12.49
CA LEU A 63 35.83 4.81 12.88
C LEU A 63 34.33 5.08 12.92
N ALA A 64 33.61 4.74 11.85
CA ALA A 64 32.16 4.94 11.76
C ALA A 64 31.40 4.26 12.90
N GLU A 65 31.67 2.99 13.16
CA GLU A 65 31.03 2.23 14.24
C GLU A 65 31.30 2.82 15.63
N THR A 66 32.51 3.34 15.85
CA THR A 66 32.92 3.89 17.14
C THR A 66 32.36 5.29 17.38
N LEU A 67 32.37 6.15 16.35
CA LEU A 67 31.95 7.54 16.46
C LEU A 67 30.43 7.71 16.37
N ALA A 68 29.75 6.94 15.49
CA ALA A 68 28.34 7.14 15.17
C ALA A 68 27.41 7.23 16.40
N PRO A 69 27.53 6.43 17.46
CA PRO A 69 26.55 6.46 18.55
C PRO A 69 26.62 7.72 19.45
N HIS A 70 27.61 8.59 19.26
CA HIS A 70 27.97 9.59 20.26
C HIS A 70 27.72 11.02 19.78
N ALA A 71 26.99 11.81 20.58
CA ALA A 71 26.75 13.23 20.33
C ALA A 71 28.01 14.11 20.43
N GLY A 72 29.08 13.59 21.05
CA GLY A 72 30.38 14.28 21.14
C GLY A 72 31.28 14.09 19.91
N ALA A 73 30.87 13.29 18.92
CA ALA A 73 31.68 12.95 17.76
C ALA A 73 32.03 14.18 16.89
N PRO A 74 33.21 14.21 16.25
CA PRO A 74 33.61 15.34 15.42
C PRO A 74 32.78 15.38 14.13
N ARG A 75 31.98 16.43 13.96
CA ARG A 75 31.02 16.55 12.84
C ARG A 75 31.69 16.38 11.47
N HIS A 76 32.84 16.98 11.23
CA HIS A 76 33.52 16.91 9.94
C HIS A 76 34.02 15.49 9.61
N VAL A 77 34.43 14.69 10.61
CA VAL A 77 34.76 13.26 10.40
C VAL A 77 33.50 12.48 10.05
N LEU A 78 32.38 12.70 10.76
CA LEU A 78 31.10 12.06 10.43
C LEU A 78 30.62 12.41 9.02
N SER A 79 30.74 13.67 8.60
CA SER A 79 30.39 14.10 7.24
C SER A 79 31.22 13.38 6.18
N GLY A 80 32.52 13.19 6.42
CA GLY A 80 33.37 12.39 5.53
C GLY A 80 32.93 10.92 5.44
N LEU A 81 32.62 10.31 6.57
CA LEU A 81 32.15 8.91 6.63
C LEU A 81 30.79 8.70 5.94
N ILE A 82 29.90 9.70 5.96
CA ILE A 82 28.62 9.65 5.23
C ILE A 82 28.82 9.64 3.72
N GLY A 83 29.82 10.39 3.24
CA GLY A 83 30.18 10.47 1.81
C GLY A 83 30.95 9.25 1.28
N ASP A 84 31.34 8.32 2.14
CA ASP A 84 32.13 7.14 1.80
C ASP A 84 31.25 6.00 1.22
N LEU A 85 31.84 4.81 1.05
CA LEU A 85 31.17 3.60 0.62
C LEU A 85 29.92 3.29 1.47
N PRO A 86 28.86 2.72 0.88
CA PRO A 86 27.60 2.49 1.59
C PRO A 86 27.74 1.72 2.92
N ALA A 87 28.65 0.75 2.99
CA ALA A 87 28.91 -0.03 4.19
C ALA A 87 29.53 0.81 5.34
N ILE A 88 30.32 1.83 5.02
CA ILE A 88 30.96 2.75 5.99
C ILE A 88 29.98 3.85 6.42
N ALA A 89 29.18 4.35 5.48
CA ALA A 89 28.17 5.36 5.75
C ALA A 89 27.03 4.84 6.64
N ALA A 90 26.68 3.54 6.52
CA ALA A 90 25.51 2.96 7.19
C ALA A 90 25.51 3.10 8.72
N PRO A 91 26.58 2.78 9.48
CA PRO A 91 26.63 3.01 10.92
C PRO A 91 26.33 4.46 11.32
N VAL A 92 26.87 5.42 10.55
CA VAL A 92 26.67 6.86 10.81
C VAL A 92 25.22 7.25 10.52
N LEU A 93 24.71 6.90 9.34
CA LEU A 93 23.33 7.21 8.94
C LEU A 93 22.29 6.58 9.87
N MET A 94 22.55 5.41 10.44
CA MET A 94 21.63 4.74 11.36
C MET A 94 21.67 5.30 12.79
N ARG A 95 22.85 5.68 13.30
CA ARG A 95 23.04 5.87 14.76
C ARG A 95 23.46 7.28 15.16
N ALA A 96 23.94 8.10 14.23
CA ALA A 96 24.41 9.45 14.58
C ALA A 96 23.26 10.37 15.02
N PRO A 97 23.30 10.87 16.28
CA PRO A 97 22.27 11.78 16.80
C PRO A 97 22.46 13.21 16.29
N LEU A 98 23.63 13.53 15.73
CA LEU A 98 23.99 14.86 15.24
C LEU A 98 23.46 15.16 13.84
N LEU A 99 22.91 14.17 13.13
CA LEU A 99 22.45 14.35 11.76
C LEU A 99 21.13 15.09 11.71
N ASP A 100 21.09 16.14 10.91
CA ASP A 100 19.86 16.85 10.61
C ASP A 100 19.12 16.25 9.40
N ASP A 101 17.89 16.72 9.18
CA ASP A 101 17.08 16.30 8.04
C ASP A 101 17.76 16.59 6.70
N ALA A 102 18.56 17.66 6.58
CA ALA A 102 19.21 18.01 5.32
C ALA A 102 20.31 17.00 4.95
N GLU A 103 21.08 16.54 5.93
CA GLU A 103 22.08 15.48 5.80
C GLU A 103 21.42 14.14 5.43
N LEU A 104 20.34 13.75 6.12
CA LEU A 104 19.60 12.51 5.82
C LEU A 104 18.96 12.57 4.42
N LEU A 105 18.33 13.67 4.05
CA LEU A 105 17.76 13.86 2.71
C LEU A 105 18.85 13.89 1.63
N GLY A 106 20.04 14.42 1.95
CA GLY A 106 21.21 14.34 1.08
C GLY A 106 21.62 12.89 0.79
N ALA A 107 21.70 12.06 1.83
CA ALA A 107 22.00 10.65 1.69
C ALA A 107 20.91 9.87 0.93
N ILE A 108 19.62 10.22 1.13
CA ILE A 108 18.52 9.64 0.34
C ILE A 108 18.67 9.97 -1.15
N ARG A 109 19.04 11.21 -1.51
CA ARG A 109 19.26 11.61 -2.91
C ARG A 109 20.44 10.89 -3.56
N GLN A 110 21.49 10.60 -2.79
CA GLN A 110 22.61 9.78 -3.29
C GLN A 110 22.19 8.33 -3.54
N GLY A 111 21.21 7.84 -2.77
CA GLY A 111 20.67 6.50 -2.90
C GLY A 111 21.63 5.39 -2.47
N GLY A 112 21.31 4.18 -2.90
CA GLY A 112 21.98 2.95 -2.50
C GLY A 112 21.27 2.28 -1.32
N GLU A 113 20.87 1.03 -1.52
CA GLU A 113 20.00 0.29 -0.60
C GLU A 113 20.56 0.23 0.82
N THR A 114 21.86 0.01 0.98
CA THR A 114 22.53 -0.04 2.28
C THR A 114 22.39 1.27 3.06
N ARG A 115 22.49 2.43 2.40
CA ARG A 115 22.31 3.74 3.04
C ARG A 115 20.85 3.96 3.42
N LEU A 116 19.94 3.65 2.50
CA LEU A 116 18.51 3.85 2.69
C LEU A 116 17.96 2.98 3.83
N ARG A 117 18.37 1.71 3.91
CA ARG A 117 18.07 0.80 5.02
C ARG A 117 18.59 1.33 6.35
N ALA A 118 19.81 1.86 6.37
CA ALA A 118 20.38 2.46 7.58
C ALA A 118 19.54 3.65 8.08
N ILE A 119 19.07 4.52 7.18
CA ILE A 119 18.19 5.65 7.54
C ILE A 119 16.81 5.14 8.00
N ALA A 120 16.23 4.16 7.31
CA ALA A 120 14.91 3.60 7.63
C ALA A 120 14.85 2.89 8.99
N ARG A 121 16.00 2.39 9.49
CA ARG A 121 16.16 1.72 10.79
C ARG A 121 16.53 2.66 11.95
N ARG A 122 16.54 3.98 11.71
CA ARG A 122 16.79 4.95 12.79
C ARG A 122 15.69 4.83 13.85
N GLU A 123 16.03 5.11 15.11
CA GLU A 123 15.04 5.11 16.19
C GLU A 123 13.94 6.16 15.96
N SER A 124 14.31 7.30 15.41
CA SER A 124 13.37 8.37 15.05
C SER A 124 13.73 9.02 13.72
N LEU A 125 12.67 9.31 12.95
CA LEU A 125 12.70 10.08 11.72
C LEU A 125 11.64 11.19 11.79
N SER A 126 11.91 12.31 11.13
CA SER A 126 10.89 13.32 10.84
C SER A 126 9.95 12.83 9.74
N ASP A 127 8.74 13.39 9.69
CA ASP A 127 7.77 13.08 8.64
C ASP A 127 8.32 13.40 7.25
N ARG A 128 9.15 14.44 7.14
CA ARG A 128 9.81 14.82 5.89
C ARG A 128 10.76 13.73 5.39
N VAL A 129 11.56 13.14 6.28
CA VAL A 129 12.51 12.08 5.92
C VAL A 129 11.77 10.77 5.61
N MET A 130 10.75 10.42 6.40
CA MET A 130 9.91 9.24 6.13
C MET A 130 9.22 9.33 4.76
N ALA A 131 8.63 10.49 4.44
CA ALA A 131 7.98 10.72 3.16
C ALA A 131 8.99 10.71 1.99
N ALA A 132 10.22 11.15 2.21
CA ALA A 132 11.29 11.04 1.22
C ALA A 132 11.70 9.57 1.02
N LEU A 133 11.85 8.78 2.08
CA LEU A 133 12.13 7.35 1.97
C LEU A 133 11.03 6.65 1.17
N ALA A 134 9.77 6.79 1.56
CA ALA A 134 8.62 6.14 0.90
C ALA A 134 8.57 6.34 -0.63
N ARG A 135 9.08 7.46 -1.14
CA ARG A 135 9.10 7.77 -2.58
C ARG A 135 10.35 7.31 -3.32
N HIS A 136 11.49 7.16 -2.64
CA HIS A 136 12.80 6.97 -3.28
C HIS A 136 13.46 5.62 -2.96
N THR A 137 12.91 4.84 -2.03
CA THR A 137 13.50 3.58 -1.56
C THR A 137 13.29 2.38 -2.49
N GLY A 138 14.23 1.44 -2.43
CA GLY A 138 14.05 0.07 -2.91
C GLY A 138 13.16 -0.74 -1.97
N LEU A 139 12.96 -2.02 -2.29
CA LEU A 139 12.04 -2.89 -1.54
C LEU A 139 12.50 -3.09 -0.09
N GLU A 140 13.77 -3.43 0.13
CA GLU A 140 14.30 -3.77 1.47
C GLU A 140 14.23 -2.58 2.45
N SER A 141 14.57 -1.39 1.98
CA SER A 141 14.49 -0.15 2.75
C SER A 141 13.06 0.31 2.97
N SER A 142 12.14 -0.04 2.07
CA SER A 142 10.70 0.15 2.28
C SER A 142 10.15 -0.79 3.35
N LEU A 143 10.61 -2.04 3.38
CA LEU A 143 10.27 -3.00 4.43
C LEU A 143 10.81 -2.57 5.79
N ASP A 144 12.08 -2.16 5.85
CA ASP A 144 12.68 -1.60 7.07
C ASP A 144 11.90 -0.36 7.55
N LEU A 145 11.49 0.52 6.64
CA LEU A 145 10.68 1.72 6.97
C LEU A 145 9.31 1.33 7.55
N LEU A 146 8.62 0.35 6.96
CA LEU A 146 7.33 -0.13 7.46
C LEU A 146 7.47 -0.79 8.83
N GLU A 147 8.51 -1.61 9.02
CA GLU A 147 8.81 -2.30 10.28
C GLU A 147 9.02 -1.30 11.43
N HIS A 148 9.82 -0.25 11.21
CA HIS A 148 10.22 0.67 12.28
C HIS A 148 9.27 1.88 12.43
N HIS A 149 8.62 2.29 11.34
CA HIS A 149 7.88 3.55 11.28
C HIS A 149 6.50 3.46 10.63
N GLY A 150 6.04 2.27 10.22
CA GLY A 150 4.80 2.09 9.46
C GLY A 150 3.55 2.67 10.13
N ARG A 151 3.48 2.66 11.47
CA ARG A 151 2.36 3.27 12.23
C ARG A 151 2.33 4.80 12.16
N ARG A 152 3.47 5.43 11.89
CA ARG A 152 3.62 6.90 11.80
C ARG A 152 3.49 7.42 10.37
N LEU A 153 3.67 6.57 9.35
CA LEU A 153 3.53 6.95 7.96
C LEU A 153 2.13 7.49 7.66
N GLY A 154 2.06 8.61 6.93
CA GLY A 154 0.80 9.16 6.44
C GLY A 154 0.21 8.30 5.31
N GLU A 155 -1.06 8.52 5.00
CA GLU A 155 -1.75 7.80 3.91
C GLU A 155 -1.02 7.96 2.57
N GLY A 156 -0.60 9.20 2.22
CA GLY A 156 0.12 9.46 0.98
C GLY A 156 1.47 8.74 0.88
N ASP A 157 2.13 8.49 2.01
CA ASP A 157 3.41 7.76 2.03
C ASP A 157 3.17 6.25 1.85
N LEU A 158 2.13 5.71 2.50
CA LEU A 158 1.72 4.31 2.31
C LEU A 158 1.27 4.05 0.86
N LEU A 159 0.52 4.97 0.26
CA LEU A 159 0.13 4.89 -1.16
C LEU A 159 1.37 4.92 -2.07
N ALA A 160 2.35 5.79 -1.81
CA ALA A 160 3.60 5.81 -2.57
C ALA A 160 4.38 4.48 -2.48
N LEU A 161 4.39 3.83 -1.32
CA LEU A 161 4.97 2.50 -1.15
C LEU A 161 4.23 1.43 -1.96
N ILE A 162 2.89 1.47 -1.95
CA ILE A 162 2.04 0.53 -2.71
C ILE A 162 2.22 0.72 -4.22
N ASP A 163 2.30 1.97 -4.69
CA ASP A 163 2.54 2.27 -6.10
C ASP A 163 3.84 1.64 -6.58
N ARG A 164 4.90 1.74 -5.78
CA ARG A 164 6.24 1.25 -6.15
C ARG A 164 6.36 -0.26 -6.01
N HIS A 165 5.88 -0.81 -4.89
CA HIS A 165 6.24 -2.16 -4.45
C HIS A 165 5.03 -3.06 -4.15
N GLY A 166 3.79 -2.61 -4.37
CA GLY A 166 2.56 -3.30 -3.97
C GLY A 166 2.32 -4.67 -4.62
N GLU A 167 3.07 -5.01 -5.67
CA GLU A 167 3.06 -6.35 -6.27
C GLU A 167 3.78 -7.38 -5.39
N ASN A 168 4.72 -6.93 -4.55
CA ASN A 168 5.49 -7.79 -3.67
C ASN A 168 4.65 -8.27 -2.47
N PRO A 169 4.53 -9.59 -2.24
CA PRO A 169 3.70 -10.14 -1.17
C PRO A 169 4.19 -9.78 0.23
N VAL A 170 5.52 -9.71 0.45
CA VAL A 170 6.11 -9.38 1.76
C VAL A 170 5.78 -7.94 2.14
N LEU A 171 5.81 -7.01 1.18
CA LEU A 171 5.39 -5.63 1.42
C LEU A 171 3.90 -5.54 1.77
N ARG A 172 3.03 -6.28 1.07
CA ARG A 172 1.59 -6.29 1.37
C ARG A 172 1.30 -6.81 2.78
N GLU A 173 2.00 -7.86 3.20
CA GLU A 173 1.91 -8.38 4.56
C GLU A 173 2.35 -7.30 5.58
N ALA A 174 3.49 -6.65 5.36
CA ALA A 174 3.98 -5.57 6.22
C ALA A 174 2.99 -4.39 6.31
N LEU A 175 2.42 -3.96 5.18
CA LEU A 175 1.40 -2.90 5.13
C LEU A 175 0.14 -3.28 5.91
N THR A 176 -0.26 -4.55 5.85
CA THR A 176 -1.43 -5.08 6.58
C THR A 176 -1.14 -5.07 8.08
N ALA A 177 0.06 -5.51 8.49
CA ALA A 177 0.50 -5.52 9.88
C ALA A 177 0.66 -4.13 10.51
N CYS A 178 0.86 -3.08 9.71
CA CYS A 178 0.96 -1.70 10.19
C CYS A 178 -0.35 -1.15 10.77
N GLY A 179 -1.51 -1.78 10.47
CA GLY A 179 -2.81 -1.43 11.05
C GLY A 179 -3.46 -0.14 10.51
N ARG A 180 -2.83 0.55 9.54
CA ARG A 180 -3.42 1.71 8.85
C ARG A 180 -4.10 1.26 7.56
N GLN A 181 -5.40 0.99 7.63
CA GLN A 181 -6.19 0.43 6.54
C GLN A 181 -7.33 1.39 6.15
N SER A 182 -6.99 2.53 5.54
CA SER A 182 -8.02 3.39 4.95
C SER A 182 -8.55 2.77 3.66
N VAL A 183 -9.75 3.19 3.27
CA VAL A 183 -10.37 2.80 1.99
C VAL A 183 -9.45 3.08 0.80
N ALA A 184 -8.73 4.21 0.81
CA ALA A 184 -7.79 4.54 -0.26
C ALA A 184 -6.64 3.52 -0.35
N ILE A 185 -6.07 3.11 0.80
CA ILE A 185 -5.00 2.12 0.89
C ILE A 185 -5.48 0.75 0.41
N GLN A 186 -6.63 0.28 0.91
CA GLN A 186 -7.20 -1.01 0.56
C GLN A 186 -7.55 -1.08 -0.93
N ARG A 187 -8.22 -0.05 -1.46
CA ARG A 187 -8.53 0.08 -2.89
C ARG A 187 -7.28 -0.01 -3.74
N ARG A 188 -6.22 0.72 -3.35
CA ARG A 188 -4.97 0.73 -4.12
C ARG A 188 -4.27 -0.63 -4.08
N LEU A 189 -4.30 -1.33 -2.94
CA LEU A 189 -3.78 -2.69 -2.81
C LEU A 189 -4.53 -3.68 -3.72
N ILE A 190 -5.87 -3.63 -3.76
CA ILE A 190 -6.68 -4.46 -4.67
C ILE A 190 -6.23 -4.26 -6.12
N GLY A 191 -6.08 -2.99 -6.55
CA GLY A 191 -5.59 -2.66 -7.89
C GLY A 191 -4.21 -3.29 -8.19
N ARG A 192 -3.22 -3.12 -7.30
CA ARG A 192 -1.87 -3.67 -7.50
C ARG A 192 -1.83 -5.20 -7.49
N ILE A 193 -2.66 -5.84 -6.67
CA ILE A 193 -2.78 -7.31 -6.66
C ILE A 193 -3.33 -7.80 -7.99
N SER A 194 -4.35 -7.13 -8.53
CA SER A 194 -4.96 -7.48 -9.81
C SER A 194 -4.02 -7.28 -11.00
N GLU A 195 -3.24 -6.20 -11.00
CA GLU A 195 -2.17 -5.97 -11.96
C GLU A 195 -1.11 -7.09 -11.88
N ALA A 196 -0.64 -7.45 -10.68
CA ALA A 196 0.33 -8.52 -10.47
C ALA A 196 -0.19 -9.88 -10.95
N MET A 197 -1.46 -10.19 -10.70
CA MET A 197 -2.09 -11.42 -11.20
C MET A 197 -2.16 -11.45 -12.73
N GLY A 198 -2.51 -10.33 -13.38
CA GLY A 198 -2.52 -10.21 -14.83
C GLY A 198 -1.13 -10.35 -15.48
N GLY A 199 -0.07 -9.98 -14.75
CA GLY A 199 1.33 -10.14 -15.15
C GLY A 199 1.90 -11.55 -14.96
N SER A 200 1.26 -12.40 -14.15
CA SER A 200 1.81 -13.70 -13.78
C SER A 200 1.75 -14.72 -14.92
N GLY A 201 2.91 -15.21 -15.33
CA GLY A 201 3.03 -16.26 -16.35
C GLY A 201 2.40 -17.59 -15.94
N LEU A 202 2.42 -17.93 -14.64
CA LEU A 202 1.78 -19.14 -14.13
C LEU A 202 0.26 -19.10 -14.31
N VAL A 203 -0.36 -17.98 -13.92
CA VAL A 203 -1.83 -17.81 -14.04
C VAL A 203 -2.22 -17.71 -15.50
N ARG A 204 -1.41 -17.02 -16.31
CA ARG A 204 -1.61 -16.93 -17.77
C ARG A 204 -1.56 -18.29 -18.45
N ASN A 205 -0.59 -19.14 -18.11
CA ASN A 205 -0.47 -20.47 -18.70
C ASN A 205 -1.62 -21.40 -18.30
N ALA A 206 -2.19 -21.21 -17.11
CA ALA A 206 -3.31 -22.02 -16.62
C ALA A 206 -4.66 -21.62 -17.23
N LEU A 207 -4.90 -20.32 -17.46
CA LEU A 207 -6.22 -19.80 -17.86
C LEU A 207 -6.29 -19.34 -19.34
N GLY A 208 -5.16 -18.97 -19.94
CA GLY A 208 -5.13 -18.21 -21.19
C GLY A 208 -5.50 -16.72 -21.00
N ASP A 209 -5.14 -15.88 -21.98
CA ASP A 209 -5.19 -14.41 -21.83
C ASP A 209 -6.60 -13.83 -21.64
N LYS A 210 -7.61 -14.40 -22.33
CA LYS A 210 -8.99 -13.91 -22.24
C LYS A 210 -9.60 -14.19 -20.87
N ASP A 211 -9.41 -15.40 -20.34
CA ASP A 211 -9.93 -15.76 -19.03
C ASP A 211 -9.15 -15.11 -17.89
N LEU A 212 -7.84 -14.88 -18.05
CA LEU A 212 -7.04 -14.16 -17.06
C LEU A 212 -7.59 -12.75 -16.80
N LYS A 213 -7.85 -11.96 -17.85
CA LYS A 213 -8.40 -10.60 -17.70
C LYS A 213 -9.79 -10.62 -17.06
N ARG A 214 -10.62 -11.60 -17.41
CA ARG A 214 -11.95 -11.75 -16.85
C ARG A 214 -11.89 -12.11 -15.36
N VAL A 215 -11.10 -13.11 -14.99
CA VAL A 215 -10.98 -13.59 -13.61
C VAL A 215 -10.38 -12.51 -12.68
N THR A 216 -9.33 -11.81 -13.13
CA THR A 216 -8.71 -10.72 -12.34
C THR A 216 -9.67 -9.56 -12.12
N ARG A 217 -10.43 -9.16 -13.15
CA ARG A 217 -11.50 -8.17 -13.02
C ARG A 217 -12.61 -8.64 -12.08
N ASP A 218 -13.11 -9.86 -12.28
CA ASP A 218 -14.19 -10.43 -11.45
C ASP A 218 -13.78 -10.50 -9.97
N ALA A 219 -12.51 -10.81 -9.68
CA ALA A 219 -11.97 -10.82 -8.32
C ALA A 219 -11.86 -9.40 -7.73
N SER A 220 -11.41 -8.42 -8.52
CA SER A 220 -11.33 -7.01 -8.09
C SER A 220 -12.71 -6.44 -7.77
N GLU A 221 -13.68 -6.65 -8.66
CA GLU A 221 -15.06 -6.19 -8.48
C GLU A 221 -15.70 -6.81 -7.23
N LYS A 222 -15.42 -8.10 -6.95
CA LYS A 222 -15.84 -8.76 -5.71
C LYS A 222 -15.24 -8.06 -4.49
N ALA A 223 -13.93 -7.88 -4.47
CA ALA A 223 -13.23 -7.26 -3.34
C ALA A 223 -13.69 -5.81 -3.07
N TYR A 224 -13.95 -5.01 -4.12
CA TYR A 224 -14.47 -3.66 -3.95
C TYR A 224 -15.87 -3.63 -3.33
N LEU A 225 -16.76 -4.56 -3.71
CA LEU A 225 -18.11 -4.62 -3.15
C LEU A 225 -18.15 -5.18 -1.73
N GLU A 226 -17.25 -6.12 -1.41
CA GLU A 226 -17.05 -6.59 -0.02
C GLU A 226 -16.56 -5.44 0.87
N MET A 227 -15.59 -4.65 0.39
CA MET A 227 -15.12 -3.47 1.10
C MET A 227 -16.23 -2.42 1.27
N ALA A 228 -17.04 -2.19 0.22
CA ALA A 228 -18.17 -1.26 0.26
C ALA A 228 -19.22 -1.63 1.33
N ALA A 229 -19.41 -2.92 1.61
CA ALA A 229 -20.37 -3.38 2.61
C ALA A 229 -20.01 -2.98 4.05
N SER A 230 -18.73 -2.70 4.31
CA SER A 230 -18.22 -2.28 5.63
C SER A 230 -17.90 -0.78 5.72
N CYS A 231 -18.13 -0.01 4.65
CA CYS A 231 -17.83 1.41 4.61
C CYS A 231 -18.90 2.25 5.33
N THR A 232 -18.49 3.31 6.01
CA THR A 232 -19.38 4.44 6.34
C THR A 232 -19.81 5.18 5.06
N PRO A 233 -20.87 6.02 5.10
CA PRO A 233 -21.28 6.79 3.91
C PRO A 233 -20.18 7.67 3.32
N ALA A 234 -19.35 8.30 4.17
CA ALA A 234 -18.24 9.13 3.71
C ALA A 234 -17.13 8.31 3.04
N GLU A 235 -16.79 7.16 3.63
CA GLU A 235 -15.84 6.20 3.06
C GLU A 235 -16.32 5.60 1.75
N LEU A 236 -17.63 5.35 1.62
CA LEU A 236 -18.23 4.84 0.40
C LEU A 236 -18.10 5.85 -0.75
N VAL A 237 -18.29 7.14 -0.48
CA VAL A 237 -18.04 8.21 -1.46
C VAL A 237 -16.56 8.22 -1.89
N GLN A 238 -15.61 8.07 -0.95
CA GLN A 238 -14.19 7.99 -1.27
C GLN A 238 -13.84 6.75 -2.10
N LEU A 239 -14.42 5.58 -1.77
CA LEU A 239 -14.25 4.35 -2.52
C LEU A 239 -14.72 4.54 -3.97
N VAL A 240 -15.99 4.91 -4.13
CA VAL A 240 -16.62 5.01 -5.44
C VAL A 240 -15.97 6.12 -6.27
N GLY A 241 -15.66 7.27 -5.67
CA GLY A 241 -14.91 8.34 -6.34
C GLY A 241 -13.56 7.85 -6.86
N GLY A 242 -12.81 7.11 -6.05
CA GLY A 242 -11.56 6.51 -6.47
C GLY A 242 -11.71 5.44 -7.56
N LEU A 243 -12.81 4.69 -7.60
CA LEU A 243 -13.11 3.74 -8.68
C LEU A 243 -13.45 4.46 -9.99
N VAL A 244 -14.14 5.60 -9.91
CA VAL A 244 -14.45 6.45 -11.08
C VAL A 244 -13.15 7.05 -11.63
N GLU A 245 -12.33 7.67 -10.78
CA GLU A 245 -11.08 8.32 -11.18
C GLU A 245 -10.09 7.36 -11.86
N ASN A 246 -10.04 6.11 -11.40
CA ASN A 246 -9.17 5.08 -11.97
C ASN A 246 -9.77 4.31 -13.15
N GLY A 247 -11.06 4.51 -13.47
CA GLY A 247 -11.77 3.70 -14.46
C GLY A 247 -12.07 2.26 -14.04
N ASP A 248 -11.98 1.97 -12.73
CA ASP A 248 -12.29 0.66 -12.14
C ASP A 248 -13.81 0.46 -11.93
N LEU A 249 -14.60 1.55 -11.94
CA LEU A 249 -16.05 1.47 -11.87
C LEU A 249 -16.62 1.10 -13.24
N THR A 250 -17.01 -0.16 -13.42
CA THR A 250 -17.58 -0.65 -14.68
C THR A 250 -19.09 -0.90 -14.57
N ALA A 251 -19.76 -1.05 -15.72
CA ALA A 251 -21.14 -1.53 -15.76
C ALA A 251 -21.28 -2.90 -15.05
N SER A 252 -20.28 -3.78 -15.14
CA SER A 252 -20.27 -5.07 -14.44
C SER A 252 -20.29 -4.87 -12.92
N THR A 253 -19.48 -3.95 -12.39
CA THR A 253 -19.45 -3.62 -10.95
C THR A 253 -20.82 -3.16 -10.45
N LEU A 254 -21.50 -2.30 -11.21
CA LEU A 254 -22.83 -1.77 -10.84
C LEU A 254 -23.92 -2.83 -10.91
N LEU A 255 -23.91 -3.66 -11.95
CA LEU A 255 -24.87 -4.75 -12.09
C LEU A 255 -24.64 -5.82 -11.02
N ARG A 256 -23.38 -6.09 -10.66
CA ARG A 256 -23.04 -6.95 -9.52
C ARG A 256 -23.54 -6.37 -8.20
N ALA A 257 -23.42 -5.05 -7.98
CA ALA A 257 -24.01 -4.40 -6.81
C ALA A 257 -25.54 -4.55 -6.77
N CYS A 258 -26.21 -4.55 -7.92
CA CYS A 258 -27.65 -4.84 -8.02
C CYS A 258 -27.94 -6.29 -7.60
N VAL A 259 -27.16 -7.26 -8.08
CA VAL A 259 -27.36 -8.69 -7.75
C VAL A 259 -27.13 -8.96 -6.26
N ILE A 260 -26.11 -8.36 -5.65
CA ILE A 260 -25.80 -8.50 -4.22
C ILE A 260 -26.80 -7.72 -3.34
N GLY A 261 -27.55 -6.78 -3.93
CA GLY A 261 -28.47 -5.92 -3.18
C GLY A 261 -27.80 -4.75 -2.47
N ASN A 262 -26.58 -4.37 -2.85
CA ASN A 262 -25.87 -3.22 -2.27
C ASN A 262 -26.42 -1.89 -2.81
N ARG A 263 -27.58 -1.47 -2.28
CA ARG A 263 -28.25 -0.22 -2.66
C ARG A 263 -27.40 1.02 -2.40
N ALA A 264 -26.67 1.05 -1.29
CA ALA A 264 -25.86 2.21 -0.92
C ALA A 264 -24.76 2.46 -1.95
N PHE A 265 -24.05 1.40 -2.37
CA PHE A 265 -23.04 1.49 -3.42
C PHE A 265 -23.66 1.95 -4.75
N LEU A 266 -24.78 1.34 -5.17
CA LEU A 266 -25.45 1.73 -6.41
C LEU A 266 -25.88 3.21 -6.40
N THR A 267 -26.46 3.67 -5.30
CA THR A 267 -26.93 5.05 -5.14
C THR A 267 -25.76 6.03 -5.23
N THR A 268 -24.67 5.75 -4.50
CA THR A 268 -23.45 6.57 -4.50
C THR A 268 -22.82 6.62 -5.88
N ALA A 269 -22.71 5.48 -6.55
CA ALA A 269 -22.12 5.40 -7.88
C ALA A 269 -22.94 6.10 -8.96
N LEU A 270 -24.26 5.94 -8.96
CA LEU A 270 -25.12 6.67 -9.89
C LEU A 270 -25.13 8.18 -9.61
N ALA A 271 -25.04 8.59 -8.33
CA ALA A 271 -24.91 10.01 -7.98
C ALA A 271 -23.63 10.63 -8.55
N LEU A 272 -22.49 9.95 -8.40
CA LEU A 272 -21.20 10.41 -8.93
C LEU A 272 -21.15 10.37 -10.46
N LEU A 273 -21.56 9.26 -11.09
CA LEU A 273 -21.56 9.12 -12.56
C LEU A 273 -22.49 10.14 -13.24
N CYS A 274 -23.65 10.40 -12.65
CA CYS A 274 -24.63 11.33 -13.22
C CYS A 274 -24.39 12.79 -12.83
N ASP A 275 -23.43 13.08 -11.96
CA ASP A 275 -23.26 14.38 -11.30
C ASP A 275 -24.60 14.90 -10.73
N LEU A 276 -25.21 14.11 -9.85
CA LEU A 276 -26.48 14.40 -9.21
C LEU A 276 -26.36 14.29 -7.68
N PRO A 277 -27.10 15.11 -6.90
CA PRO A 277 -27.16 14.93 -5.46
C PRO A 277 -27.68 13.54 -5.08
N GLU A 278 -27.02 12.88 -4.12
CA GLU A 278 -27.37 11.52 -3.69
C GLU A 278 -28.86 11.38 -3.29
N LYS A 279 -29.40 12.37 -2.57
CA LYS A 279 -30.83 12.42 -2.20
C LYS A 279 -31.78 12.35 -3.40
N LYS A 280 -31.39 12.94 -4.54
CA LYS A 280 -32.20 12.91 -5.77
C LYS A 280 -32.17 11.53 -6.41
N VAL A 281 -31.00 10.89 -6.46
CA VAL A 281 -30.84 9.52 -6.95
C VAL A 281 -31.60 8.54 -6.06
N ASP A 282 -31.45 8.66 -4.74
CA ASP A 282 -32.17 7.81 -3.79
C ASP A 282 -33.69 7.95 -3.92
N SER A 283 -34.21 9.17 -4.15
CA SER A 283 -35.63 9.39 -4.44
C SER A 283 -36.09 8.72 -5.73
N ILE A 284 -35.27 8.74 -6.80
CA ILE A 284 -35.56 8.04 -8.05
C ILE A 284 -35.63 6.53 -7.81
N LEU A 285 -34.62 5.96 -7.14
CA LEU A 285 -34.56 4.53 -6.79
C LEU A 285 -35.73 4.13 -5.89
N ALA A 286 -36.08 4.93 -4.88
CA ALA A 286 -37.23 4.67 -4.02
C ALA A 286 -38.55 4.68 -4.81
N SER A 287 -38.70 5.59 -5.78
CA SER A 287 -39.93 5.72 -6.58
C SER A 287 -40.18 4.54 -7.52
N GLY A 288 -39.12 3.86 -7.99
CA GLY A 288 -39.19 2.72 -8.90
C GLY A 288 -39.83 3.02 -10.26
N ARG A 289 -39.93 4.29 -10.67
CA ARG A 289 -40.53 4.67 -11.95
C ARG A 289 -39.59 4.30 -13.10
N GLN A 290 -40.01 3.35 -13.95
CA GLN A 290 -39.19 2.84 -15.06
C GLN A 290 -38.62 3.94 -15.96
N ALA A 291 -39.41 4.96 -16.33
CA ALA A 291 -38.92 6.07 -17.14
C ALA A 291 -37.79 6.88 -16.47
N ALA A 292 -37.88 7.08 -15.14
CA ALA A 292 -36.85 7.79 -14.38
C ALA A 292 -35.58 6.95 -14.20
N LEU A 293 -35.73 5.63 -13.97
CA LEU A 293 -34.62 4.69 -13.91
C LEU A 293 -33.90 4.58 -15.26
N GLY A 294 -34.65 4.48 -16.37
CA GLY A 294 -34.09 4.46 -17.71
C GLY A 294 -33.30 5.73 -18.05
N ALA A 295 -33.84 6.90 -17.71
CA ALA A 295 -33.14 8.18 -17.89
C ALA A 295 -31.85 8.27 -17.04
N LEU A 296 -31.87 7.72 -15.82
CA LEU A 296 -30.70 7.69 -14.95
C LEU A 296 -29.61 6.76 -15.50
N VAL A 297 -29.98 5.55 -15.94
CA VAL A 297 -29.06 4.58 -16.57
C VAL A 297 -28.45 5.14 -17.86
N GLN A 298 -29.25 5.82 -18.67
CA GLN A 298 -28.76 6.49 -19.89
C GLN A 298 -27.78 7.61 -19.55
N LYS A 299 -28.07 8.44 -18.54
CA LYS A 299 -27.18 9.51 -18.10
C LYS A 299 -25.86 8.98 -17.53
N ALA A 300 -25.89 7.81 -16.89
CA ALA A 300 -24.71 7.09 -16.41
C ALA A 300 -23.96 6.32 -17.53
N GLU A 301 -24.36 6.46 -18.80
CA GLU A 301 -23.76 5.81 -19.96
C GLU A 301 -23.72 4.27 -19.88
N LEU A 302 -24.67 3.68 -19.16
CA LEU A 302 -24.77 2.24 -18.98
C LEU A 302 -25.53 1.58 -20.15
N PRO A 303 -25.25 0.29 -20.46
CA PRO A 303 -25.94 -0.41 -21.53
C PRO A 303 -27.45 -0.53 -21.24
N PRO A 304 -28.32 -0.56 -22.27
CA PRO A 304 -29.78 -0.56 -22.08
C PRO A 304 -30.31 -1.67 -21.16
N VAL A 305 -29.69 -2.86 -21.22
CA VAL A 305 -30.02 -4.00 -20.35
C VAL A 305 -29.91 -3.65 -18.85
N ALA A 306 -29.03 -2.70 -18.49
CA ALA A 306 -28.86 -2.27 -17.10
C ALA A 306 -30.13 -1.63 -16.52
N ALA A 307 -30.96 -0.97 -17.33
CA ALA A 307 -32.21 -0.39 -16.84
C ALA A 307 -33.21 -1.46 -16.38
N ALA A 308 -33.26 -2.60 -17.07
CA ALA A 308 -34.09 -3.73 -16.66
C ALA A 308 -33.59 -4.33 -15.33
N ILE A 309 -32.27 -4.55 -15.22
CA ILE A 309 -31.64 -5.11 -14.02
C ILE A 309 -31.80 -4.19 -12.80
N VAL A 310 -31.57 -2.88 -12.97
CA VAL A 310 -31.77 -1.90 -11.90
C VAL A 310 -33.25 -1.85 -11.49
N SER A 311 -34.18 -1.95 -12.44
CA SER A 311 -35.62 -1.98 -12.14
C SER A 311 -36.01 -3.22 -11.33
N MET A 312 -35.44 -4.39 -11.64
CA MET A 312 -35.63 -5.63 -10.87
C MET A 312 -35.12 -5.47 -9.43
N ALA A 313 -33.88 -5.00 -9.25
CA ALA A 313 -33.31 -4.79 -7.92
C ALA A 313 -34.12 -3.78 -7.10
N VAL A 314 -34.60 -2.71 -7.73
CA VAL A 314 -35.47 -1.71 -7.10
C VAL A 314 -36.83 -2.30 -6.69
N ALA A 315 -37.42 -3.18 -7.50
CA ALA A 315 -38.66 -3.86 -7.14
C ALA A 315 -38.47 -4.70 -5.86
N ILE A 316 -37.39 -5.50 -5.80
CA ILE A 316 -37.06 -6.32 -4.63
C ILE A 316 -36.82 -5.44 -3.40
N TRP A 317 -36.00 -4.38 -3.49
CA TRP A 317 -35.79 -3.46 -2.36
C TRP A 317 -37.08 -2.83 -1.84
N ARG A 318 -38.04 -2.55 -2.72
CA ARG A 318 -39.34 -1.99 -2.32
C ARG A 318 -40.21 -3.02 -1.62
N GLU A 319 -40.18 -4.28 -2.04
CA GLU A 319 -40.88 -5.36 -1.35
C GLU A 319 -40.29 -5.58 0.05
N VAL A 320 -38.96 -5.68 0.14
CA VAL A 320 -38.22 -5.81 1.40
C VAL A 320 -38.56 -4.66 2.36
N ALA A 321 -38.52 -3.42 1.87
CA ALA A 321 -38.87 -2.24 2.67
C ALA A 321 -40.36 -2.23 3.09
N ARG A 322 -41.26 -2.71 2.24
CA ARG A 322 -42.70 -2.80 2.54
C ARG A 322 -42.98 -3.80 3.66
N TYR A 323 -42.28 -4.93 3.65
CA TYR A 323 -42.46 -6.00 4.64
C TYR A 323 -41.51 -5.89 5.85
N ARG A 324 -40.60 -4.89 5.86
CA ARG A 324 -39.56 -4.70 6.89
C ARG A 324 -38.72 -5.96 7.12
N ILE A 325 -38.43 -6.66 6.04
CA ILE A 325 -37.58 -7.86 6.08
C ILE A 325 -36.12 -7.39 6.07
N GLU A 326 -35.28 -7.98 6.90
CA GLU A 326 -33.83 -7.89 6.69
C GLU A 326 -33.44 -9.04 5.75
N LEU A 327 -32.99 -8.68 4.54
CA LEU A 327 -32.41 -9.66 3.64
C LEU A 327 -30.89 -9.57 3.71
N ASP A 328 -30.26 -10.71 3.96
CA ASP A 328 -28.84 -10.85 3.71
C ASP A 328 -28.55 -10.84 2.18
N PRO A 329 -27.28 -10.68 1.78
CA PRO A 329 -26.91 -10.68 0.37
C PRO A 329 -27.25 -11.97 -0.39
N ALA A 330 -27.30 -13.13 0.28
CA ALA A 330 -27.59 -14.41 -0.35
C ALA A 330 -29.06 -14.50 -0.73
N LEU A 331 -29.97 -14.18 0.20
CA LEU A 331 -31.40 -14.12 -0.06
C LEU A 331 -31.76 -13.06 -1.11
N PHE A 332 -31.09 -11.91 -1.09
CA PHE A 332 -31.28 -10.90 -2.14
C PHE A 332 -30.82 -11.43 -3.51
N SER A 333 -29.66 -12.09 -3.56
CA SER A 333 -29.14 -12.71 -4.78
C SER A 333 -30.06 -13.81 -5.32
N GLN A 334 -30.70 -14.58 -4.43
CA GLN A 334 -31.72 -15.55 -4.80
C GLN A 334 -32.95 -14.88 -5.44
N ALA A 335 -33.50 -13.85 -4.80
CA ALA A 335 -34.64 -13.11 -5.36
C ALA A 335 -34.30 -12.44 -6.71
N MET A 336 -33.07 -11.97 -6.87
CA MET A 336 -32.57 -11.47 -8.15
C MET A 336 -32.47 -12.56 -9.21
N LEU A 337 -32.01 -13.76 -8.84
CA LEU A 337 -31.94 -14.90 -9.76
C LEU A 337 -33.34 -15.33 -10.22
N ASP A 338 -34.28 -15.43 -9.29
CA ASP A 338 -35.68 -15.76 -9.59
C ASP A 338 -36.29 -14.70 -10.54
N ALA A 339 -36.07 -13.41 -10.26
CA ALA A 339 -36.53 -12.31 -11.13
C ALA A 339 -35.89 -12.32 -12.53
N LEU A 340 -34.63 -12.74 -12.64
CA LEU A 340 -33.93 -12.89 -13.93
C LEU A 340 -34.48 -14.05 -14.76
N ASP A 341 -34.95 -15.11 -14.10
CA ASP A 341 -35.50 -16.30 -14.75
C ASP A 341 -36.98 -16.11 -15.12
N GLU A 342 -37.75 -15.41 -14.29
CA GLU A 342 -39.15 -15.06 -14.58
C GLU A 342 -39.30 -13.92 -15.60
N GLY A 343 -38.32 -13.01 -15.67
CA GLY A 343 -38.42 -11.78 -16.46
C GLY A 343 -38.31 -11.92 -17.98
N ASP A 344 -38.14 -13.15 -18.50
CA ASP A 344 -37.98 -13.47 -19.93
C ASP A 344 -36.99 -12.52 -20.66
N LEU A 345 -35.96 -12.04 -19.96
CA LEU A 345 -35.03 -11.03 -20.49
C LEU A 345 -34.29 -11.52 -21.74
N ASP A 346 -34.09 -12.83 -21.87
CA ASP A 346 -33.47 -13.45 -23.05
C ASP A 346 -34.32 -13.32 -24.31
N MET A 347 -35.64 -13.07 -24.16
CA MET A 347 -36.57 -12.78 -25.27
C MET A 347 -36.60 -11.30 -25.64
N VAL A 348 -36.39 -10.41 -24.65
CA VAL A 348 -36.37 -8.95 -24.85
C VAL A 348 -35.02 -8.49 -25.41
N PHE A 349 -33.92 -9.05 -24.91
CA PHE A 349 -32.55 -8.68 -25.26
C PHE A 349 -31.89 -9.78 -26.09
N THR A 350 -31.97 -9.64 -27.41
CA THR A 350 -31.60 -10.70 -28.36
C THR A 350 -30.16 -10.65 -28.83
N THR A 351 -29.43 -9.56 -28.57
CA THR A 351 -28.03 -9.46 -29.00
C THR A 351 -27.13 -10.42 -28.19
N ALA A 352 -26.03 -10.87 -28.80
CA ALA A 352 -25.08 -11.75 -28.10
C ALA A 352 -24.43 -11.06 -26.89
N SER A 353 -24.23 -9.74 -26.96
CA SER A 353 -23.64 -8.95 -25.87
C SER A 353 -24.58 -8.89 -24.67
N GLU A 354 -25.87 -8.61 -24.88
CA GLU A 354 -26.84 -8.49 -23.79
C GLU A 354 -27.10 -9.84 -23.12
N ARG A 355 -27.24 -10.92 -23.89
CA ARG A 355 -27.36 -12.28 -23.35
C ARG A 355 -26.14 -12.69 -22.53
N SER A 356 -24.95 -12.27 -22.95
CA SER A 356 -23.72 -12.51 -22.17
C SER A 356 -23.74 -11.78 -20.82
N VAL A 357 -24.32 -10.58 -20.74
CA VAL A 357 -24.47 -9.84 -19.47
C VAL A 357 -25.43 -10.57 -18.55
N ILE A 358 -26.62 -10.96 -19.04
CA ILE A 358 -27.62 -11.69 -18.25
C ILE A 358 -27.04 -13.01 -17.73
N ALA A 359 -26.39 -13.80 -18.59
CA ALA A 359 -25.73 -15.04 -18.19
C ALA A 359 -24.61 -14.82 -17.16
N HIS A 360 -23.88 -13.70 -17.25
CA HIS A 360 -22.88 -13.35 -16.25
C HIS A 360 -23.51 -13.01 -14.89
N LEU A 361 -24.63 -12.28 -14.87
CA LEU A 361 -25.34 -11.96 -13.63
C LEU A 361 -25.94 -13.21 -12.96
N ARG A 362 -26.52 -14.12 -13.74
CA ARG A 362 -26.96 -15.44 -13.22
C ARG A 362 -25.81 -16.19 -12.55
N ARG A 363 -24.62 -16.17 -13.18
CA ARG A 363 -23.42 -16.80 -12.61
C ARG A 363 -22.99 -16.14 -11.30
N ILE A 364 -22.98 -14.81 -11.25
CA ILE A 364 -22.67 -14.06 -10.03
C ILE A 364 -23.62 -14.44 -8.89
N ALA A 365 -24.94 -14.44 -9.14
CA ALA A 365 -25.93 -14.80 -8.14
C ALA A 365 -25.71 -16.23 -7.62
N LEU A 366 -25.49 -17.19 -8.54
CA LEU A 366 -25.19 -18.57 -8.19
C LEU A 366 -23.88 -18.70 -7.37
N ASP A 367 -22.83 -17.95 -7.72
CA ASP A 367 -21.57 -17.99 -6.99
C ASP A 367 -21.74 -17.48 -5.55
N ILE A 368 -22.54 -16.43 -5.34
CA ILE A 368 -22.86 -15.91 -4.00
C ILE A 368 -23.62 -16.96 -3.18
N LEU A 369 -24.66 -17.58 -3.76
CA LEU A 369 -25.43 -18.63 -3.08
C LEU A 369 -24.57 -19.85 -2.72
N ARG A 370 -23.61 -20.20 -3.58
CA ARG A 370 -22.68 -21.31 -3.32
C ARG A 370 -21.69 -20.98 -2.20
N ASP A 371 -21.17 -19.75 -2.18
CA ASP A 371 -20.27 -19.30 -1.12
C ASP A 371 -20.99 -19.24 0.24
N ASP A 372 -22.23 -18.75 0.27
CA ASP A 372 -23.08 -18.74 1.46
C ASP A 372 -23.38 -20.16 1.98
N ALA A 373 -23.80 -21.07 1.09
CA ALA A 373 -24.05 -22.47 1.44
C ALA A 373 -22.80 -23.18 2.00
N ARG A 374 -21.60 -22.85 1.49
CA ARG A 374 -20.33 -23.37 2.01
C ARG A 374 -20.05 -22.83 3.41
N ALA A 375 -20.23 -21.53 3.64
CA ALA A 375 -20.05 -20.91 4.94
C ALA A 375 -20.98 -21.51 5.99
N TYR A 376 -22.26 -21.68 5.65
CA TYR A 376 -23.24 -22.35 6.51
C TYR A 376 -22.84 -23.80 6.83
N ALA A 377 -22.40 -24.57 5.82
CA ALA A 377 -21.94 -25.95 6.00
C ALA A 377 -20.69 -26.05 6.88
N GLN A 378 -19.81 -25.04 6.85
CA GLN A 378 -18.63 -24.99 7.70
C GLN A 378 -19.01 -24.68 9.16
N LEU A 379 -19.81 -23.64 9.39
CA LEU A 379 -20.28 -23.25 10.73
C LEU A 379 -21.04 -24.39 11.42
N THR A 380 -21.87 -25.12 10.68
CA THR A 380 -22.62 -26.27 11.22
C THR A 380 -21.71 -27.45 11.59
N ARG A 381 -20.61 -27.66 10.86
CA ARG A 381 -19.59 -28.67 11.24
C ARG A 381 -18.79 -28.25 12.46
N GLU A 382 -18.39 -26.98 12.54
CA GLU A 382 -17.66 -26.43 13.68
C GLU A 382 -18.51 -26.46 14.96
N ALA A 383 -19.81 -26.20 14.87
CA ALA A 383 -20.72 -26.30 16.01
C ALA A 383 -21.04 -27.75 16.44
N ALA A 384 -20.79 -28.73 15.57
CA ALA A 384 -21.00 -30.15 15.84
C ALA A 384 -19.73 -30.87 16.35
N ALA A 385 -18.56 -30.22 16.28
CA ALA A 385 -17.27 -30.70 16.78
C ALA A 385 -17.02 -30.17 18.19
#